data_AF-A0A925V2X7-F1
#
_entry.id   AF-A0A925V2X7-F1
#
_cell.length_a   1.000
_cell.length_b   1.000
_cell.length_c   1.000
_cell.angle_alpha   90.00
_cell.angle_beta   90.00
_cell.angle_gamma   90.00
#
_symmetry.space_group_name_H-M   'P 1'
#
loop_
_entity.id
_entity.type
_entity.pdbx_description
1 polymer ?
#
loop_
_entity_poly.entity_id
_entity_poly.type
_entity_poly.pdbx_seq_one_letter_code
_entity_poly.pdbx_strand_id
1 'polypeptide(L)' 'WSSWAALARAAEGTSGAELAAAVAEARLSAYAEQRPLALDDLQAALAESVPLSVLRAEDVAALRRWASGRARRA' A
#
# COMPACT_ATOMS: atom_id res chain seq x y z
N TRP A 1 11.74 -10.71 12.32
CA TRP A 1 10.40 -10.28 12.79
C TRP A 1 10.33 -8.79 13.07
N SER A 2 11.31 -8.16 13.75
CA SER A 2 11.34 -6.70 14.01
C SER A 2 11.25 -5.85 12.73
N SER A 3 11.93 -6.27 11.66
CA SER A 3 11.93 -5.62 10.36
C SER A 3 10.55 -5.60 9.69
N TRP A 4 9.84 -6.73 9.68
CA TRP A 4 8.46 -6.82 9.19
C TRP A 4 7.48 -6.00 10.02
N ALA A 5 7.68 -5.92 11.34
CA ALA A 5 6.87 -5.04 12.19
C ALA A 5 7.09 -3.55 11.87
N ALA A 6 8.32 -3.15 11.52
CA ALA A 6 8.60 -1.79 11.07
C ALA A 6 7.93 -1.48 9.73
N LEU A 7 7.97 -2.42 8.77
CA LEU A 7 7.28 -2.30 7.48
C LEU A 7 5.77 -2.18 7.66
N ALA A 8 5.17 -3.00 8.53
CA ALA A 8 3.75 -2.94 8.82
C ALA A 8 3.32 -1.57 9.37
N ARG A 9 4.13 -0.97 10.26
CA ARG A 9 3.89 0.40 10.75
C ARG A 9 4.02 1.45 9.64
N ALA A 10 4.97 1.29 8.71
CA ALA A 10 5.13 2.21 7.59
C ALA A 10 3.96 2.13 6.59
N ALA A 11 3.32 0.97 6.49
CA ALA A 11 2.14 0.76 5.65
C ALA A 11 0.82 1.18 6.32
N GLU A 12 0.83 1.68 7.56
CA GLU A 12 -0.38 2.10 8.26
C GLU A 12 -1.13 3.17 7.45
N GLY A 13 -2.45 3.02 7.34
CA GLY A 13 -3.29 3.89 6.51
C GLY A 13 -3.34 3.51 5.03
N THR A 14 -2.46 2.67 4.49
CA THR A 14 -2.60 2.13 3.12
C THR A 14 -3.77 1.15 3.03
N SER A 15 -4.50 1.18 1.92
CA SER A 15 -5.46 0.14 1.56
C SER A 15 -4.77 -1.08 0.97
N GLY A 16 -5.47 -2.21 0.90
CA GLY A 16 -4.92 -3.44 0.29
C GLY A 16 -4.54 -3.27 -1.19
N ALA A 17 -5.24 -2.39 -1.93
CA ALA A 17 -4.88 -2.09 -3.31
C ALA A 17 -3.58 -1.29 -3.40
N GLU A 18 -3.37 -0.34 -2.50
CA GLU A 18 -2.14 0.46 -2.44
C GLU A 18 -0.95 -0.38 -1.98
N LEU A 19 -1.14 -1.26 -1.00
CA LEU A 19 -0.11 -2.21 -0.58
C LEU A 19 0.30 -3.15 -1.72
N ALA A 20 -0.67 -3.65 -2.50
CA ALA A 20 -0.39 -4.49 -3.66
C ALA A 20 0.39 -3.72 -4.76
N ALA A 21 0.04 -2.45 -4.99
CA ALA A 21 0.76 -1.58 -5.91
C ALA A 21 2.22 -1.35 -5.44
N ALA A 22 2.42 -1.05 -4.16
CA ALA A 22 3.76 -0.88 -3.59
C ALA A 22 4.62 -2.16 -3.73
N VAL A 23 4.02 -3.34 -3.51
CA VAL A 23 4.72 -4.63 -3.73
C VAL A 23 5.07 -4.83 -5.20
N ALA A 24 4.18 -4.46 -6.13
CA ALA A 24 4.47 -4.55 -7.56
C ALA A 24 5.62 -3.61 -7.97
N GLU A 25 5.63 -2.38 -7.46
CA GLU A 25 6.67 -1.38 -7.71
C GLU A 25 8.03 -1.82 -7.15
N ALA A 26 8.06 -2.31 -5.92
CA ALA A 26 9.28 -2.84 -5.29
C ALA A 26 9.88 -3.99 -6.11
N ARG A 27 9.03 -4.89 -6.62
CA ARG A 27 9.47 -5.99 -7.49
C ARG A 27 10.00 -5.50 -8.82
N LEU A 28 9.37 -4.49 -9.42
CA LEU A 28 9.80 -3.91 -10.68
C LEU A 28 11.17 -3.22 -10.53
N SER A 29 11.36 -2.48 -9.44
CA SER A 29 12.62 -1.80 -9.12
C SER A 29 13.78 -2.80 -8.93
N ALA A 30 13.59 -3.83 -8.09
CA ALA A 30 14.60 -4.86 -7.89
C ALA A 30 14.94 -5.62 -9.19
N TYR A 31 13.92 -5.89 -10.03
CA TYR A 31 14.11 -6.52 -11.32
C TYR A 31 14.92 -5.64 -12.29
N ALA A 32 14.63 -4.34 -12.34
CA ALA A 32 15.38 -3.38 -13.18
C ALA A 32 16.87 -3.35 -12.82
N GLU A 33 17.20 -3.54 -11.54
CA GLU A 33 18.57 -3.65 -11.02
C GLU A 33 19.16 -5.07 -11.12
N GLN A 34 18.46 -6.03 -11.73
CA GLN A 34 18.89 -7.43 -11.86
C GLN A 34 19.26 -8.11 -10.54
N ARG A 35 18.59 -7.73 -9.45
CA ARG A 35 18.82 -8.29 -8.11
C ARG A 35 17.54 -8.87 -7.51
N PRO A 36 17.65 -9.75 -6.50
CA PRO A 36 16.51 -10.18 -5.72
C PRO A 36 15.83 -9.00 -5.00
N LEU A 37 14.52 -9.14 -4.77
CA LEU A 37 13.75 -8.22 -3.92
C LEU A 37 14.34 -8.20 -2.50
N ALA A 38 14.59 -7.01 -1.99
CA ALA A 38 15.01 -6.74 -0.63
C ALA A 38 13.90 -6.03 0.14
N LEU A 39 14.02 -6.02 1.48
CA LEU A 39 13.08 -5.32 2.33
C LEU A 39 13.07 -3.81 2.05
N ASP A 40 14.24 -3.25 1.74
CA ASP A 40 14.42 -1.82 1.49
C ASP A 40 13.62 -1.35 0.26
N ASP A 41 13.42 -2.21 -0.73
CA ASP A 41 12.56 -1.91 -1.90
C ASP A 41 11.10 -1.70 -1.49
N LEU A 42 10.61 -2.52 -0.56
CA LEU A 42 9.25 -2.40 -0.03
C LEU A 42 9.10 -1.12 0.78
N GLN A 43 10.14 -0.73 1.53
CA GLN A 43 10.14 0.52 2.28
C GLN A 43 10.17 1.74 1.36
N ALA A 44 11.00 1.70 0.32
CA ALA A 44 11.08 2.75 -0.69
C ALA A 44 9.74 2.90 -1.45
N ALA A 45 9.17 1.79 -1.93
CA ALA A 45 7.90 1.81 -2.66
C ALA A 45 6.73 2.34 -1.81
N LEU A 46 6.70 2.06 -0.49
CA LEU A 46 5.72 2.64 0.42
C LEU A 46 5.91 4.14 0.64
N ALA A 47 7.14 4.66 0.53
CA ALA A 47 7.46 6.07 0.71
C ALA A 47 7.29 6.92 -0.57
N GLU A 48 7.31 6.28 -1.75
CA GLU A 48 7.24 6.94 -3.06
C GLU A 48 5.91 7.66 -3.33
N SER A 49 4.84 7.28 -2.63
CA SER A 49 3.51 7.88 -2.83
C SER A 49 2.75 8.09 -1.53
N VAL A 50 1.95 9.17 -1.49
CA VAL A 50 0.99 9.38 -0.42
C VAL A 50 -0.25 8.55 -0.74
N PRO A 51 -0.68 7.62 0.15
CA PRO A 51 -1.86 6.80 -0.09
C PRO A 51 -3.11 7.66 -0.31
N LEU A 52 -3.89 7.34 -1.34
CA LEU A 52 -5.21 7.92 -1.60
C LEU A 52 -6.16 7.73 -0.43
N SER A 53 -6.08 6.59 0.26
CA SER A 53 -6.81 6.35 1.51
C SER A 53 -6.56 7.39 2.60
N VAL A 54 -5.38 8.03 2.58
CA VAL A 54 -4.98 9.11 3.48
C VAL A 54 -5.30 10.47 2.85
N LEU A 55 -4.87 10.70 1.61
CA LEU A 55 -5.02 11.99 0.92
C LEU A 55 -6.48 12.38 0.66
N ARG A 56 -7.35 11.39 0.42
CA ARG A 56 -8.77 11.55 0.08
C ARG A 56 -9.66 10.77 1.05
N ALA A 57 -9.30 10.79 2.33
CA ALA A 57 -9.96 10.02 3.37
C ALA A 57 -11.48 10.28 3.43
N GLU A 58 -11.91 11.54 3.22
CA GLU A 58 -13.32 11.93 3.22
C GLU A 58 -14.11 11.31 2.05
N ASP A 59 -13.53 11.35 0.85
CA ASP A 59 -14.11 10.79 -0.37
C ASP A 59 -14.24 9.26 -0.23
N VAL A 60 -13.17 8.61 0.27
CA VAL A 60 -13.16 7.17 0.55
C VAL A 60 -14.21 6.81 1.62
N ALA A 61 -14.34 7.62 2.67
CA ALA A 61 -15.35 7.40 3.70
C ALA A 61 -16.78 7.56 3.14
N ALA A 62 -17.02 8.54 2.28
CA ALA A 62 -18.29 8.72 1.59
C ALA A 62 -18.63 7.52 0.69
N LEU A 63 -17.65 7.04 -0.08
CA LEU A 63 -17.81 5.86 -0.93
C LEU A 63 -18.12 4.60 -0.11
N ARG A 64 -17.42 4.39 1.02
CA ARG A 64 -17.69 3.28 1.94
C ARG A 64 -19.10 3.33 2.52
N ARG A 65 -19.59 4.51 2.89
CA ARG A 65 -20.98 4.69 3.35
C ARG A 65 -21.98 4.35 2.26
N TRP A 66 -21.76 4.84 1.03
CA TRP A 66 -22.62 4.51 -0.11
C TRP A 66 -22.64 3.01 -0.42
N ALA A 67 -21.47 2.35 -0.35
CA ALA A 67 -21.34 0.93 -0.62
C ALA A 67 -22.03 0.05 0.43
N SER A 68 -22.27 0.57 1.64
CA SER A 68 -22.97 -0.14 2.72
C SER A 68 -24.40 -0.49 2.29
N GLY A 69 -24.61 -1.75 1.91
CA GLY A 69 -25.91 -2.25 1.42
C GLY A 69 -26.11 -2.15 -0.09
N ARG A 70 -25.15 -1.61 -0.84
CA ARG A 70 -25.20 -1.49 -2.32
C ARG A 70 -24.10 -2.27 -3.03
N ALA A 71 -23.04 -2.68 -2.32
CA ALA A 71 -21.96 -3.50 -2.84
C ALA A 71 -21.66 -4.69 -1.90
N ARG A 72 -20.97 -5.71 -2.43
CA ARG A 72 -20.40 -6.77 -1.58
C ARG A 72 -19.28 -6.20 -0.72
N ARG A 73 -19.19 -6.67 0.52
CA ARG A 73 -18.07 -6.33 1.41
C ARG A 73 -16.78 -6.93 0.85
N ALA A 74 -15.70 -6.14 0.91
CA ALA A 74 -14.34 -6.59 0.64
C ALA A 74 -13.77 -7.29 1.88
#